data_AF-A0A3P6SUJ2-F1
#
_entry.id   AF-A0A3P6SUJ2-F1
#
_cell.length_a   1.000
_cell.length_b   1.000
_cell.length_c   1.000
_cell.angle_alpha   90.00
_cell.angle_beta   90.00
_cell.angle_gamma   90.00
#
_symmetry.space_group_name_H-M   'P 1'
#
loop_
_entity.id
_entity.type
_entity.pdbx_description
1 polymer ?
#
loop_
_entity_poly.entity_id
_entity_poly.type
_entity_poly.pdbx_seq_one_letter_code
_entity_poly.pdbx_strand_id
1 'polypeptide(L)'
;MDFIRRQRANPAHNPDTVHCLCGADADLIMLGLATHEANFNIIREEFIPNQQRPCELCGQYGHELKQCRGLENEEKGPEHADPISKEKNFIFLRIPVLREYLERDLTMENLPFKYDFERVIDDWVFLCFFVGNDFLPHLPSLEIREGAIDRLIKLYKDMVYSMKGEKVGAFFVLRAMPKSWHVVYCPALSRVIKESTV
;
A
#
# COMPACT_ATOMS: atom_id res chain seq x y z
N MET A 1 -10.31 1.44 -8.71
CA MET A 1 -9.60 0.57 -9.68
C MET A 1 -10.52 -0.14 -10.69
N ASP A 2 -11.84 -0.18 -10.50
CA ASP A 2 -12.74 -0.93 -11.41
C ASP A 2 -12.71 -0.47 -12.87
N PHE A 3 -12.47 0.82 -13.12
CA PHE A 3 -12.29 1.32 -14.48
C PHE A 3 -11.15 0.59 -15.21
N ILE A 4 -9.97 0.51 -14.58
CA ILE A 4 -8.78 -0.14 -15.16
C ILE A 4 -9.05 -1.64 -15.33
N ARG A 5 -9.66 -2.30 -14.34
CA ARG A 5 -10.05 -3.72 -14.45
C ARG A 5 -10.98 -3.98 -15.64
N ARG A 6 -12.01 -3.15 -15.83
CA ARG A 6 -12.95 -3.26 -16.95
C ARG A 6 -12.28 -2.96 -18.28
N GLN A 7 -11.38 -1.98 -18.30
CA GLN A 7 -10.60 -1.63 -19.48
C GLN A 7 -9.71 -2.81 -19.90
N ARG A 8 -8.95 -3.40 -18.97
CA ARG A 8 -8.10 -4.57 -19.22
C ARG A 8 -8.88 -5.80 -19.70
N ALA A 9 -10.11 -6.00 -19.21
CA ALA A 9 -10.98 -7.08 -19.65
C ALA A 9 -11.50 -6.90 -21.09
N ASN A 10 -11.39 -5.70 -21.67
CA ASN A 10 -11.82 -5.43 -23.04
C ASN A 10 -10.74 -5.91 -24.04
N PRO A 11 -11.07 -6.79 -25.01
CA PRO A 11 -10.11 -7.25 -26.02
C PRO A 11 -9.50 -6.13 -26.88
N ALA A 12 -10.16 -4.98 -26.99
CA ALA A 12 -9.65 -3.82 -27.73
C ALA A 12 -8.66 -2.97 -26.92
N HIS A 13 -8.40 -3.31 -25.66
CA HIS A 13 -7.48 -2.58 -24.81
C HIS A 13 -6.04 -2.74 -25.28
N ASN A 14 -5.30 -1.64 -25.32
CA ASN A 14 -3.87 -1.64 -25.57
C ASN A 14 -3.11 -2.01 -24.26
N PRO A 15 -2.43 -3.17 -24.19
CA PRO A 15 -1.66 -3.59 -23.01
C PRO A 15 -0.50 -2.64 -22.64
N ASP A 16 -0.02 -1.85 -23.61
CA ASP A 16 1.07 -0.89 -23.39
C ASP A 16 0.61 0.48 -22.87
N THR A 17 -0.66 0.59 -22.48
CA THR A 17 -1.22 1.83 -21.91
C THR A 17 -0.44 2.23 -20.65
N VAL A 18 0.02 3.48 -20.61
CA VAL A 18 0.75 4.03 -19.45
C VAL A 18 -0.24 4.72 -18.51
N HIS A 19 -0.39 4.17 -17.31
CA HIS A 19 -1.27 4.69 -16.28
C HIS A 19 -0.48 5.56 -15.30
N CYS A 20 -1.07 6.69 -14.90
CA CYS A 20 -0.56 7.53 -13.81
C CYS A 20 -1.70 7.89 -12.86
N LEU A 21 -1.61 7.47 -11.61
CA LEU A 21 -2.59 7.76 -10.56
C LEU A 21 -2.03 8.80 -9.59
N CYS A 22 -2.80 9.85 -9.31
CA CYS A 22 -2.42 10.87 -8.34
C CYS A 22 -3.04 10.56 -6.97
N GLY A 23 -2.21 10.47 -5.93
CA GLY A 23 -2.69 10.34 -4.55
C GLY A 23 -1.58 10.01 -3.55
N ALA A 24 -1.82 10.29 -2.27
CA ALA A 24 -0.80 10.21 -1.22
C ALA A 24 -0.85 8.90 -0.40
N ASP A 25 -1.93 8.13 -0.55
CA ASP A 25 -2.21 6.95 0.27
C ASP A 25 -1.30 5.77 -0.10
N ALA A 26 -0.89 4.98 0.89
CA ALA A 26 0.08 3.89 0.71
C ALA A 26 -0.53 2.67 0.00
N ASP A 27 -1.81 2.46 0.20
CA ASP A 27 -2.68 1.47 -0.42
C ASP A 27 -2.78 1.65 -1.94
N LEU A 28 -2.47 2.83 -2.49
CA LEU A 28 -2.34 3.01 -3.94
C LEU A 28 -1.23 2.15 -4.55
N ILE A 29 -0.15 1.86 -3.80
CA ILE A 29 0.92 0.98 -4.25
C ILE A 29 0.39 -0.44 -4.44
N MET A 30 -0.35 -0.93 -3.45
CA MET A 30 -0.98 -2.27 -3.46
C MET A 30 -2.02 -2.37 -4.56
N LEU A 31 -2.86 -1.34 -4.71
CA LEU A 31 -3.85 -1.26 -5.78
C LEU A 31 -3.20 -1.21 -7.16
N GLY A 32 -2.10 -0.48 -7.31
CA GLY A 32 -1.32 -0.41 -8.54
C GLY A 32 -0.76 -1.77 -8.95
N LEU A 33 -0.17 -2.50 -7.99
CA LEU A 33 0.30 -3.88 -8.20
C LEU A 33 -0.84 -4.83 -8.58
N ALA A 34 -1.98 -4.77 -7.89
CA ALA A 34 -3.14 -5.61 -8.12
C ALA A 34 -3.85 -5.35 -9.47
N THR A 35 -3.50 -4.27 -10.19
CA THR A 35 -3.99 -4.07 -11.56
C THR A 35 -3.33 -5.03 -12.56
N HIS A 36 -2.11 -5.49 -12.26
CA HIS A 36 -1.16 -6.14 -13.18
C HIS A 36 -1.02 -5.44 -14.54
N GLU A 37 -1.15 -4.10 -14.56
CA GLU A 37 -0.79 -3.30 -15.72
C GLU A 37 0.73 -3.18 -15.81
N ALA A 38 1.28 -3.37 -17.01
CA ALA A 38 2.72 -3.34 -17.23
C ALA A 38 3.34 -1.96 -16.94
N ASN A 39 2.59 -0.89 -17.17
CA ASN A 39 3.06 0.49 -17.08
C ASN A 39 2.19 1.31 -16.11
N PHE A 40 2.35 1.09 -14.80
CA PHE A 40 1.59 1.82 -13.78
C PHE A 40 2.49 2.73 -12.93
N ASN A 41 2.12 4.00 -12.78
CA ASN A 41 2.86 4.96 -11.98
C ASN A 41 1.94 5.68 -10.99
N ILE A 42 2.46 6.04 -9.83
CA ILE A 42 1.75 6.87 -8.85
C ILE A 42 2.51 8.17 -8.71
N ILE A 43 1.81 9.29 -8.81
CA ILE A 43 2.34 10.62 -8.53
C ILE A 43 1.80 11.11 -7.19
N ARG A 44 2.68 11.62 -6.34
CA ARG A 44 2.33 12.18 -5.03
C ARG A 44 3.20 13.36 -4.67
N GLU A 45 2.70 14.22 -3.80
CA GLU A 45 3.52 15.29 -3.23
C GLU A 45 4.66 14.68 -2.40
N GLU A 46 5.85 15.26 -2.54
CA GLU A 46 7.03 14.90 -1.75
C GLU A 46 6.74 15.16 -0.26
N PHE A 47 6.96 14.16 0.57
CA PHE A 47 6.84 14.34 2.01
C PHE A 47 8.15 14.92 2.55
N ILE A 48 8.13 16.21 2.90
CA ILE A 48 9.25 16.88 3.55
C ILE A 48 9.09 16.75 5.08
N PRO A 49 9.91 15.94 5.77
CA PRO A 49 9.85 15.85 7.23
C PRO A 49 10.18 17.20 7.87
N ASN A 50 9.54 17.52 8.99
CA ASN A 50 9.68 18.78 9.73
C ASN A 50 9.18 20.05 8.99
N GLN A 51 8.42 19.91 7.92
CA GLN A 51 7.74 21.06 7.31
C GLN A 51 6.67 21.57 8.27
N GLN A 52 6.83 22.81 8.76
CA GLN A 52 5.81 23.46 9.56
C GLN A 52 4.52 23.55 8.73
N ARG A 53 3.42 23.01 9.27
CA ARG A 53 2.09 23.13 8.68
C ARG A 53 1.35 24.27 9.39
N PRO A 54 0.61 25.11 8.65
CA PRO A 54 -0.27 26.07 9.28
C PRO A 54 -1.39 25.33 10.02
N CYS A 55 -1.88 25.92 11.10
CA CYS A 55 -3.04 25.42 11.82
C CYS A 55 -4.27 25.37 10.89
N GLU A 56 -5.01 24.26 10.89
CA GLU A 56 -6.20 24.08 10.04
C GLU A 56 -7.37 25.03 10.41
N LEU A 57 -7.38 25.59 11.63
CA LEU A 57 -8.44 26.49 12.09
C LEU A 57 -8.14 27.97 11.85
N CYS A 58 -6.91 28.43 12.12
CA CYS A 58 -6.56 29.86 12.06
C CYS A 58 -5.49 30.21 11.01
N GLY A 59 -4.91 29.21 10.34
CA GLY A 59 -3.87 29.41 9.32
C GLY A 59 -2.49 29.84 9.84
N GLN A 60 -2.30 29.95 11.16
CA GLN A 60 -1.04 30.39 11.77
C GLN A 60 -0.06 29.24 12.00
N TYR A 61 1.24 29.53 11.97
CA TYR A 61 2.31 28.57 12.25
C TYR A 61 2.69 28.54 13.73
N GLY A 62 3.32 27.45 14.18
CA GLY A 62 3.93 27.36 15.52
C GLY A 62 3.06 26.78 16.63
N HIS A 63 1.89 26.22 16.31
CA HIS A 63 1.07 25.48 17.27
C HIS A 63 0.28 24.34 16.63
N GLU A 64 -0.10 23.34 17.42
CA GLU A 64 -0.98 22.25 17.00
C GLU A 64 -2.46 22.65 17.08
N LEU A 65 -3.33 21.97 16.33
CA LEU A 65 -4.79 22.20 16.35
C LEU A 65 -5.36 22.23 17.78
N LYS A 66 -4.84 21.38 18.68
CA LYS A 66 -5.26 21.29 20.08
C LYS A 66 -4.94 22.55 20.91
N GLN A 67 -3.98 23.35 20.46
CA GLN A 67 -3.52 24.57 21.12
C GLN A 67 -4.02 25.84 20.40
N CYS A 68 -4.83 25.67 19.36
CA CYS A 68 -5.40 26.78 18.61
C CYS A 68 -6.46 27.50 19.47
N ARG A 69 -6.33 28.83 19.55
CA ARG A 69 -7.29 29.70 20.26
C ARG A 69 -8.43 30.21 19.38
N GLY A 70 -8.46 29.85 18.08
CA GLY A 70 -9.53 30.19 17.16
C GLY A 70 -9.70 31.69 16.86
N LEU A 71 -8.66 32.51 17.07
CA LEU A 71 -8.72 33.95 16.84
C LEU A 71 -8.47 34.25 15.34
N GLU A 72 -9.35 35.06 14.74
CA GLU A 72 -9.16 35.64 13.41
C GLU A 72 -8.04 36.71 13.44
N ASN A 73 -7.39 36.94 12.29
CA ASN A 73 -6.31 37.92 12.17
C ASN A 73 -6.82 39.35 12.40
N GLU A 74 -6.52 39.95 13.55
CA GLU A 74 -6.46 41.40 13.65
C GLU A 74 -5.10 41.87 13.10
N GLU A 75 -5.16 42.51 11.93
CA GLU A 75 -4.11 43.31 11.28
C GLU A 75 -2.88 42.54 10.75
N LYS A 76 -2.92 42.26 9.44
CA LYS A 76 -1.74 41.86 8.65
C LYS A 76 -0.73 43.00 8.63
N GLY A 77 0.24 42.97 9.55
CA GLY A 77 1.46 43.76 9.43
C GLY A 77 2.27 43.36 8.18
N PRO A 78 3.10 44.26 7.62
CA PRO A 78 3.79 44.06 6.34
C PRO A 78 4.85 42.94 6.33
N GLU A 79 5.07 42.28 7.47
CA GLU A 79 6.07 41.22 7.63
C GLU A 79 5.55 39.81 7.31
N HIS A 80 4.24 39.67 7.08
CA HIS A 80 3.66 38.43 6.55
C HIS A 80 3.49 38.55 5.04
N ALA A 81 4.62 38.54 4.33
CA ALA A 81 4.61 38.12 2.93
C ALA A 81 3.85 36.79 2.86
N ASP A 82 2.82 36.70 2.00
CA ASP A 82 2.24 35.41 1.64
C ASP A 82 3.40 34.45 1.45
N PRO A 83 3.48 33.32 2.19
CA PRO A 83 4.63 32.45 2.09
C PRO A 83 4.72 32.08 0.61
N ILE A 84 5.77 32.60 -0.05
CA ILE A 84 6.13 32.35 -1.45
C ILE A 84 5.66 30.94 -1.74
N SER A 85 4.65 30.79 -2.61
CA SER A 85 3.96 29.52 -2.82
C SER A 85 5.02 28.44 -2.93
N LYS A 86 5.25 27.69 -1.85
CA LYS A 86 6.40 26.78 -1.81
C LYS A 86 6.17 25.82 -2.96
N GLU A 87 7.13 25.77 -3.89
CA GLU A 87 7.01 24.90 -5.04
C GLU A 87 6.73 23.49 -4.52
N LYS A 88 5.59 22.94 -4.92
CA LYS A 88 5.21 21.59 -4.54
C LYS A 88 6.02 20.64 -5.40
N ASN A 89 6.95 19.94 -4.78
CA ASN A 89 7.66 18.86 -5.44
C ASN A 89 6.75 17.64 -5.52
N PHE A 90 6.82 16.95 -6.66
CA PHE A 90 6.12 15.70 -6.88
C PHE A 90 7.13 14.58 -7.10
N ILE A 91 6.83 13.42 -6.56
CA ILE A 91 7.61 12.20 -6.76
C ILE A 91 6.78 11.18 -7.54
N PHE A 92 7.45 10.41 -8.38
CA PHE A 92 6.86 9.26 -9.07
C PHE A 92 7.28 7.96 -8.38
N LEU A 93 6.29 7.19 -7.95
CA LEU A 93 6.46 5.79 -7.58
C LEU A 93 6.17 4.94 -8.82
N ARG A 94 7.22 4.32 -9.36
CA ARG A 94 7.14 3.50 -10.58
C ARG A 94 6.87 2.05 -10.19
N ILE A 95 5.64 1.57 -10.41
CA ILE A 95 5.28 0.17 -10.13
C ILE A 95 6.12 -0.81 -10.96
N PRO A 96 6.49 -0.57 -12.24
CA PRO A 96 7.35 -1.49 -12.98
C PRO A 96 8.69 -1.72 -12.29
N VAL A 97 9.30 -0.64 -11.77
CA VAL A 97 10.56 -0.73 -11.03
C VAL A 97 10.37 -1.50 -9.73
N LEU A 98 9.29 -1.22 -8.98
CA LEU A 98 8.97 -1.98 -7.77
C LEU A 98 8.80 -3.48 -8.07
N ARG A 99 8.17 -3.84 -9.19
CA ARG A 99 8.02 -5.24 -9.60
C ARG A 99 9.37 -5.91 -9.83
N GLU A 100 10.36 -5.23 -10.44
CA GLU A 100 11.71 -5.78 -10.59
C GLU A 100 12.39 -6.06 -9.23
N TYR A 101 12.20 -5.19 -8.24
CA TYR A 101 12.69 -5.43 -6.88
C TYR A 101 11.98 -6.62 -6.23
N LEU A 102 10.65 -6.67 -6.32
CA LEU A 102 9.84 -7.76 -5.78
C LEU A 102 10.16 -9.11 -6.44
N GLU A 103 10.44 -9.13 -7.75
CA GLU A 103 10.83 -10.34 -8.47
C GLU A 103 12.11 -10.92 -7.88
N ARG A 104 13.12 -10.08 -7.62
CA ARG A 104 14.37 -10.51 -6.97
C ARG A 104 14.11 -11.02 -5.55
N ASP A 105 13.32 -10.30 -4.77
CA ASP A 105 13.08 -10.63 -3.36
C ASP A 105 12.16 -11.85 -3.18
N LEU A 106 11.27 -12.11 -4.13
CA LEU A 106 10.26 -13.19 -4.07
C LEU A 106 10.58 -14.38 -4.98
N THR A 107 11.74 -14.37 -5.66
CA THR A 107 12.23 -15.54 -6.40
C THR A 107 12.39 -16.73 -5.45
N MET A 108 11.96 -17.90 -5.93
CA MET A 108 12.03 -19.18 -5.24
C MET A 108 12.50 -20.27 -6.21
N GLU A 109 13.63 -20.89 -5.89
CA GLU A 109 14.22 -21.96 -6.71
C GLU A 109 13.74 -23.35 -6.25
N ASN A 110 13.86 -24.37 -7.12
CA ASN A 110 13.55 -25.76 -6.77
C ASN A 110 12.10 -26.01 -6.32
N LEU A 111 11.15 -25.23 -6.85
CA LEU A 111 9.73 -25.46 -6.59
C LEU A 111 9.23 -26.71 -7.33
N PRO A 112 8.35 -27.52 -6.72
CA PRO A 112 7.77 -28.69 -7.37
C PRO A 112 6.69 -28.33 -8.43
N PHE A 113 6.49 -27.05 -8.72
CA PHE A 113 5.49 -26.51 -9.63
C PHE A 113 6.05 -25.30 -10.38
N LYS A 114 5.34 -24.86 -11.43
CA LYS A 114 5.72 -23.69 -12.23
C LYS A 114 5.60 -22.40 -11.41
N TYR A 115 6.71 -21.68 -11.27
CA TYR A 115 6.71 -20.34 -10.68
C TYR A 115 5.92 -19.37 -11.57
N ASP A 116 4.99 -18.64 -10.95
CA ASP A 116 4.15 -17.64 -11.60
C ASP A 116 4.23 -16.34 -10.79
N PHE A 117 4.98 -15.37 -11.31
CA PHE A 117 5.24 -14.11 -10.61
C PHE A 117 3.96 -13.29 -10.38
N GLU A 118 2.98 -13.36 -11.27
CA GLU A 118 1.73 -12.61 -11.09
C GLU A 118 0.95 -13.08 -9.86
N ARG A 119 0.94 -14.40 -9.62
CA ARG A 119 0.33 -14.97 -8.40
C ARG A 119 1.09 -14.61 -7.14
N VAL A 120 2.42 -14.52 -7.24
CA VAL A 120 3.27 -14.13 -6.11
C VAL A 120 3.06 -12.66 -5.75
N ILE A 121 2.80 -11.79 -6.73
CA ILE A 121 2.39 -10.41 -6.49
C ILE A 121 1.04 -10.35 -5.76
N ASP A 122 0.05 -11.14 -6.17
CA ASP A 122 -1.25 -11.22 -5.48
C ASP A 122 -1.10 -11.63 -4.02
N ASP A 123 -0.29 -12.66 -3.76
CA ASP A 123 0.02 -13.12 -2.42
C ASP A 123 0.74 -12.03 -1.62
N TRP A 124 1.69 -11.31 -2.21
CA TRP A 124 2.41 -10.22 -1.54
C TRP A 124 1.49 -9.05 -1.18
N VAL A 125 0.63 -8.63 -2.10
CA VAL A 125 -0.40 -7.61 -1.85
C VAL A 125 -1.30 -8.03 -0.68
N PHE A 126 -1.70 -9.29 -0.66
CA PHE A 126 -2.48 -9.83 0.44
C PHE A 126 -1.71 -9.86 1.77
N LEU A 127 -0.41 -10.21 1.75
CA LEU A 127 0.44 -10.19 2.95
C LEU A 127 0.55 -8.76 3.52
N CYS A 128 0.62 -7.75 2.66
CA CYS A 128 0.68 -6.36 3.07
C CYS A 128 -0.59 -5.90 3.80
N PHE A 129 -1.75 -6.51 3.55
CA PHE A 129 -2.95 -6.23 4.34
C PHE A 129 -2.81 -6.62 5.82
N PHE A 130 -1.90 -7.54 6.19
CA PHE A 130 -1.66 -7.85 7.62
C PHE A 130 -0.78 -6.84 8.33
N VAL A 131 0.07 -6.12 7.60
CA VAL A 131 1.00 -5.13 8.16
C VAL A 131 0.24 -3.87 8.56
N GLY A 132 -0.77 -3.50 7.79
CA GLY A 132 -1.68 -2.41 8.13
C GLY A 132 -2.63 -2.14 6.99
N ASN A 133 -3.92 -1.97 7.32
CA ASN A 133 -4.91 -1.43 6.42
C ASN A 133 -5.99 -0.71 7.24
N ASP A 134 -6.74 0.17 6.60
CA ASP A 134 -7.76 0.98 7.29
C ASP A 134 -8.97 0.17 7.81
N PHE A 135 -9.09 -1.09 7.40
CA PHE A 135 -10.23 -1.96 7.73
C PHE A 135 -9.95 -2.91 8.91
N LEU A 136 -8.69 -3.14 9.26
CA LEU A 136 -8.27 -4.12 10.27
C LEU A 136 -7.47 -3.44 11.39
N PRO A 137 -7.71 -3.80 12.66
CA PRO A 137 -6.90 -3.28 13.75
C PRO A 137 -5.44 -3.72 13.55
N HIS A 138 -4.52 -2.75 13.61
CA HIS A 138 -3.08 -3.00 13.45
C HIS A 138 -2.60 -4.07 14.43
N LEU A 139 -1.89 -5.09 13.93
CA LEU A 139 -1.29 -6.10 14.79
C LEU A 139 -0.05 -5.52 15.50
N PRO A 140 0.01 -5.51 16.84
CA PRO A 140 1.14 -4.94 17.56
C PRO A 140 2.51 -5.57 17.22
N SER A 141 2.51 -6.75 16.59
CA SER A 141 3.73 -7.50 16.23
C SER A 141 4.20 -7.31 14.78
N LEU A 142 3.48 -6.53 13.97
CA LEU A 142 3.81 -6.24 12.57
C LEU A 142 3.93 -4.74 12.33
N GLU A 143 4.92 -4.09 12.93
CA GLU A 143 5.26 -2.73 12.53
C GLU A 143 6.24 -2.74 11.35
N ILE A 144 5.96 -1.92 10.32
CA ILE A 144 6.87 -1.74 9.17
C ILE A 144 8.28 -1.36 9.65
N ARG A 145 8.37 -0.53 10.70
CA ARG A 145 9.62 -0.06 11.31
C ARG A 145 10.47 -1.18 11.92
N GLU A 146 9.86 -2.33 12.22
CA GLU A 146 10.54 -3.49 12.79
C GLU A 146 10.90 -4.56 11.74
N GLY A 147 10.74 -4.28 10.44
CA GLY A 147 11.01 -5.28 9.38
C GLY A 147 9.91 -6.34 9.26
N ALA A 148 8.66 -5.97 9.55
CA ALA A 148 7.49 -6.84 9.44
C ALA A 148 7.34 -7.49 8.05
N ILE A 149 7.61 -6.73 6.98
CA ILE A 149 7.51 -7.20 5.59
C ILE A 149 8.53 -8.31 5.32
N ASP A 150 9.79 -8.13 5.71
CA ASP A 150 10.85 -9.13 5.50
C ASP A 150 10.53 -10.44 6.23
N ARG A 151 9.98 -10.34 7.45
CA ARG A 151 9.52 -11.51 8.20
C ARG A 151 8.36 -12.23 7.50
N LEU A 152 7.39 -11.49 6.97
CA LEU A 152 6.26 -12.07 6.22
C LEU A 152 6.73 -12.74 4.93
N ILE A 153 7.66 -12.13 4.19
CA ILE A 153 8.24 -12.73 2.98
C ILE A 153 8.94 -14.05 3.31
N LYS A 154 9.74 -14.08 4.39
CA LYS A 154 10.41 -15.31 4.83
C LYS A 154 9.41 -16.42 5.15
N LEU A 155 8.39 -16.11 5.98
CA LEU A 155 7.35 -17.06 6.35
C LEU A 155 6.56 -17.55 5.12
N TYR A 156 6.29 -16.66 4.17
CA TYR A 156 5.64 -16.98 2.91
C TYR A 156 6.46 -18.02 2.12
N LYS A 157 7.76 -17.79 1.93
CA LYS A 157 8.64 -18.73 1.22
C LYS A 157 8.68 -20.10 1.91
N ASP A 158 8.90 -20.13 3.22
CA ASP A 158 8.95 -21.37 4.00
C ASP A 158 7.65 -22.19 3.84
N MET A 159 6.51 -21.48 3.83
CA MET A 159 5.19 -22.06 3.62
C MET A 159 4.99 -22.62 2.22
N VAL A 160 5.43 -21.89 1.20
CA VAL A 160 5.35 -22.32 -0.21
C VAL A 160 6.09 -23.66 -0.39
N TYR A 161 7.30 -23.78 0.16
CA TYR A 161 8.10 -25.00 0.10
C TYR A 161 7.46 -26.17 0.86
N SER A 162 6.91 -25.90 2.05
CA SER A 162 6.27 -26.93 2.89
C SER A 162 5.01 -27.54 2.24
N MET A 163 4.21 -26.71 1.57
CA MET A 163 2.90 -27.13 1.05
C MET A 163 2.91 -27.71 -0.38
N LYS A 164 4.09 -27.92 -0.98
CA LYS A 164 4.27 -28.55 -2.31
C LYS A 164 3.39 -27.98 -3.43
N GLY A 165 3.00 -26.70 -3.35
CA GLY A 165 2.35 -25.98 -4.45
C GLY A 165 0.89 -26.28 -4.75
N GLU A 166 0.28 -27.32 -4.20
CA GLU A 166 -1.09 -27.69 -4.61
C GLU A 166 -2.15 -26.68 -4.13
N LYS A 167 -1.85 -25.86 -3.11
CA LYS A 167 -2.80 -24.92 -2.50
C LYS A 167 -2.15 -23.66 -1.92
N VAL A 168 -1.08 -23.16 -2.53
CA VAL A 168 -0.46 -21.92 -2.05
C VAL A 168 -1.18 -20.74 -2.69
N GLY A 169 -1.97 -20.06 -1.86
CA GLY A 169 -2.39 -18.69 -2.05
C GLY A 169 -2.54 -18.07 -0.66
N ALA A 170 -2.51 -16.75 -0.58
CA ALA A 170 -2.95 -15.88 0.53
C ALA A 170 -3.84 -16.57 1.58
N PHE A 171 -4.89 -17.24 1.11
CA PHE A 171 -5.89 -17.97 1.88
C PHE A 171 -5.33 -19.05 2.85
N PHE A 172 -4.22 -19.71 2.50
CA PHE A 172 -3.60 -20.73 3.36
C PHE A 172 -2.54 -20.16 4.29
N VAL A 173 -1.96 -19.01 3.96
CA VAL A 173 -1.09 -18.28 4.90
C VAL A 173 -1.80 -18.03 6.22
N LEU A 174 -3.08 -17.67 6.15
CA LEU A 174 -3.96 -17.54 7.31
C LEU A 174 -4.03 -18.77 8.21
N ARG A 175 -4.06 -19.98 7.63
CA ARG A 175 -4.19 -21.23 8.39
C ARG A 175 -2.93 -21.59 9.15
N ALA A 176 -1.77 -21.13 8.67
CA ALA A 176 -0.50 -21.35 9.36
C ALA A 176 -0.13 -20.20 10.30
N MET A 177 -0.86 -19.08 10.28
CA MET A 177 -0.64 -18.01 11.22
C MET A 177 -0.89 -18.48 12.66
N PRO A 178 -0.19 -17.91 13.66
CA PRO A 178 -0.42 -18.25 15.05
C PRO A 178 -1.90 -18.15 15.43
N LYS A 179 -2.39 -19.03 16.31
CA LYS A 179 -3.81 -19.02 16.75
C LYS A 179 -4.24 -17.68 17.35
N SER A 180 -3.31 -16.91 17.90
CA SER A 180 -3.55 -15.54 18.40
C SER A 180 -4.02 -14.58 17.30
N TRP A 181 -3.68 -14.83 16.04
CA TRP A 181 -4.05 -13.99 14.89
C TRP A 181 -5.41 -14.38 14.31
N HIS A 182 -5.84 -15.62 14.54
CA HIS A 182 -7.15 -16.09 14.10
C HIS A 182 -8.29 -15.31 14.78
N VAL A 183 -8.11 -14.87 16.03
CA VAL A 183 -9.14 -14.13 16.77
C VAL A 183 -9.40 -12.74 16.18
N VAL A 184 -8.36 -12.07 15.68
CA VAL A 184 -8.45 -10.71 15.13
C VAL A 184 -8.95 -10.74 13.67
N TYR A 185 -8.50 -11.72 12.88
CA TYR A 185 -8.72 -11.73 11.44
C TYR A 185 -9.90 -12.61 11.00
N CYS A 186 -10.28 -13.67 11.72
CA CYS A 186 -11.30 -14.64 11.25
C CYS A 186 -12.67 -14.01 10.88
N PRO A 187 -13.25 -13.07 11.65
CA PRO A 187 -14.54 -12.48 11.29
C PRO A 187 -14.45 -11.50 10.11
N ALA A 188 -13.43 -10.64 10.10
CA ALA A 188 -13.24 -9.61 9.07
C ALA A 188 -12.79 -10.23 7.74
N LEU A 189 -11.88 -11.20 7.77
CA LEU A 189 -11.49 -11.93 6.56
C LEU A 189 -12.59 -12.83 6.03
N SER A 190 -13.42 -13.45 6.88
CA SER A 190 -14.56 -14.24 6.38
C SER A 190 -15.52 -13.40 5.55
N ARG A 191 -15.67 -12.10 5.84
CA ARG A 191 -16.44 -11.16 5.03
C ARG A 191 -15.73 -10.80 3.73
N VAL A 192 -14.47 -10.38 3.77
CA VAL A 192 -13.69 -10.04 2.57
C VAL A 192 -13.56 -11.23 1.62
N ILE A 193 -13.34 -12.44 2.13
CA ILE A 193 -13.27 -13.67 1.33
C ILE A 193 -14.60 -13.96 0.61
N LYS A 194 -15.74 -13.74 1.28
CA LYS A 194 -17.07 -13.91 0.69
C LYS A 194 -17.39 -12.87 -0.38
N GLU A 195 -16.83 -11.67 -0.26
CA GLU A 195 -17.03 -10.58 -1.21
C GLU A 195 -16.11 -10.69 -2.44
N SER A 196 -14.93 -11.31 -2.30
CA SER A 196 -13.94 -11.49 -3.38
C SER A 196 -14.13 -12.75 -4.24
N THR A 197 -15.12 -13.60 -3.96
CA THR A 197 -15.42 -14.83 -4.72
C THR A 197 -16.66 -14.73 -5.63
N VAL A 198 -17.03 -13.51 -6.06
CA VAL A 198 -18.09 -13.28 -7.06
C VAL A 198 -17.50 -12.97 -8.43
#